data_AF-A0A2H3K9L4-F1
#
_entry.id   AF-A0A2H3K9L4-F1
#
_cell.length_a   1.000
_cell.length_b   1.000
_cell.length_c   1.000
_cell.angle_alpha   90.00
_cell.angle_beta   90.00
_cell.angle_gamma   90.00
#
_symmetry.space_group_name_H-M   'P 1'
#
loop_
_entity.id
_entity.type
_entity.pdbx_description
1 polymer ?
#
loop_
_entity_poly.entity_id
_entity_poly.type
_entity_poly.pdbx_seq_one_letter_code
_entity_poly.pdbx_strand_id
1 'polypeptide(L)'
;MRYCILILLFYLPFATAQNNFESGNVLYKSGQYQAALEAYQNILSTHKQSSELYFNMGNCYYKLNQVAPAIYYYEKALVLNPKNAAAENNLQLAHKLQIDDIKDVPKVGFAKLLQNLTGTFHYNTWAWIAVGFSVGVLLFFCLYYFSENTTFKRFFFVTMALCLLSILISLGSGIYEKNVFDNDRPAIIFAASTGLKKTPTANSKNIKVLHEGTKVMVFETQNNFQKVQLTDGTKGWLLKSDIKEVK
;
A
#
# COMPACT_ATOMS: atom_id res chain seq x y z
N MET A 1 22.51 28.89 -31.85
CA MET A 1 22.86 27.46 -31.66
C MET A 1 23.30 27.07 -30.24
N ARG A 2 22.97 27.84 -29.19
CA ARG A 2 23.32 27.50 -27.79
C ARG A 2 22.16 26.94 -26.95
N TYR A 3 20.93 27.06 -27.42
CA TYR A 3 19.73 26.56 -26.73
C TYR A 3 19.28 25.16 -27.17
N CYS A 4 19.82 24.62 -28.27
CA CYS A 4 19.47 23.27 -28.74
C CYS A 4 20.18 22.16 -27.95
N ILE A 5 21.24 22.47 -27.20
CA ILE A 5 22.01 21.49 -26.41
C ILE A 5 21.30 21.22 -25.06
N LEU A 6 20.53 22.17 -24.54
CA LEU A 6 19.81 22.02 -23.26
C LEU A 6 18.53 21.19 -23.37
N ILE A 7 17.96 21.01 -24.56
CA ILE A 7 16.78 20.16 -24.79
C ILE A 7 17.18 18.67 -24.95
N LEU A 8 18.43 18.39 -25.34
CA LEU A 8 18.92 17.02 -25.50
C LEU A 8 19.27 16.32 -24.18
N LEU A 9 19.53 17.09 -23.12
CA LEU A 9 19.88 16.57 -21.77
C LEU A 9 18.66 16.13 -20.95
N PHE A 10 17.43 16.34 -21.44
CA PHE A 10 16.21 15.92 -20.77
C PHE A 10 15.70 14.53 -21.20
N TYR A 11 16.38 13.87 -22.16
CA TYR A 11 15.87 12.64 -22.79
C TYR A 11 16.53 11.32 -22.38
N LEU A 12 17.54 11.31 -21.50
CA LEU A 12 18.21 10.06 -21.11
C LEU A 12 18.41 10.02 -19.59
N PRO A 13 17.44 9.40 -18.87
CA PRO A 13 17.56 7.98 -18.54
C PRO A 13 16.23 7.20 -18.63
N PHE A 14 15.44 7.40 -19.69
CA PHE A 14 14.21 6.62 -19.92
C PHE A 14 14.44 5.31 -20.70
N ALA A 15 15.49 5.23 -21.52
CA ALA A 15 15.69 4.09 -22.43
C ALA A 15 16.13 2.78 -21.76
N THR A 16 16.89 2.84 -20.65
CA THR A 16 17.42 1.62 -20.00
C THR A 16 16.37 0.90 -19.14
N ALA A 17 15.45 1.63 -18.51
CA ALA A 17 14.42 1.04 -17.66
C ALA A 17 13.27 0.41 -18.46
N GLN A 18 12.88 1.02 -19.59
CA GLN A 18 11.87 0.46 -20.49
C GLN A 18 12.31 -0.89 -21.06
N ASN A 19 13.60 -1.00 -21.42
CA ASN A 19 14.17 -2.21 -21.98
C ASN A 19 14.10 -3.40 -21.00
N ASN A 20 14.44 -3.19 -19.73
CA ASN A 20 14.39 -4.27 -18.73
C ASN A 20 12.95 -4.73 -18.42
N PHE A 21 11.97 -3.82 -18.44
CA PHE A 21 10.58 -4.17 -18.16
C PHE A 21 9.97 -5.00 -19.28
N GLU A 22 10.14 -4.56 -20.53
CA GLU A 22 9.68 -5.30 -21.71
C GLU A 22 10.40 -6.63 -21.86
N SER A 23 11.72 -6.66 -21.62
CA SER A 23 12.51 -7.89 -21.60
C SER A 23 11.98 -8.87 -20.55
N GLY A 24 11.73 -8.42 -19.31
CA GLY A 24 11.11 -9.24 -18.27
C GLY A 24 9.75 -9.81 -18.68
N ASN A 25 8.91 -9.01 -19.36
CA ASN A 25 7.61 -9.47 -19.87
C ASN A 25 7.78 -10.55 -20.96
N VAL A 26 8.77 -10.40 -21.85
CA VAL A 26 9.07 -11.39 -22.90
C VAL A 26 9.60 -12.69 -22.31
N LEU A 27 10.50 -12.60 -21.31
CA LEU A 27 11.03 -13.75 -20.58
C LEU A 27 9.92 -14.48 -19.83
N TYR A 28 9.01 -13.74 -19.18
CA TYR A 28 7.83 -14.31 -18.51
C TYR A 28 6.94 -15.08 -19.50
N LYS A 29 6.61 -14.48 -20.64
CA LYS A 29 5.79 -15.12 -21.70
C LYS A 29 6.47 -16.37 -22.27
N SER A 30 7.81 -16.38 -22.28
CA SER A 30 8.63 -17.53 -22.69
C SER A 30 8.81 -18.58 -21.60
N GLY A 31 8.17 -18.43 -20.43
CA GLY A 31 8.28 -19.37 -19.30
C GLY A 31 9.58 -19.27 -18.50
N GLN A 32 10.45 -18.30 -18.82
CA GLN A 32 11.75 -18.11 -18.17
C GLN A 32 11.59 -17.21 -16.92
N TYR A 33 10.86 -17.69 -15.92
CA TYR A 33 10.44 -16.88 -14.78
C TYR A 33 11.60 -16.36 -13.92
N GLN A 34 12.67 -17.15 -13.75
CA GLN A 34 13.85 -16.72 -12.99
C GLN A 34 14.58 -15.56 -13.69
N ALA A 35 14.80 -15.68 -15.01
CA ALA A 35 15.41 -14.61 -15.80
C ALA A 35 14.52 -13.36 -15.85
N ALA A 36 13.19 -13.53 -15.92
CA ALA A 36 12.25 -12.41 -15.80
C ALA A 36 12.39 -11.69 -14.46
N LEU A 37 12.53 -12.43 -13.35
CA LEU A 37 12.79 -11.84 -12.03
C LEU A 37 14.09 -11.05 -11.97
N GLU A 38 15.18 -11.54 -12.57
CA GLU A 38 16.44 -10.80 -12.66
C GLU A 38 16.26 -9.48 -13.42
N ALA A 39 15.56 -9.51 -14.55
CA ALA A 39 15.23 -8.31 -15.32
C ALA A 39 14.41 -7.30 -14.49
N TYR A 40 13.40 -7.77 -13.74
CA TYR A 40 12.60 -6.92 -12.86
C TYR A 40 13.38 -6.39 -11.64
N GLN A 41 14.27 -7.19 -11.06
CA GLN A 41 15.15 -6.78 -9.95
C GLN A 41 16.11 -5.67 -10.39
N ASN A 42 16.60 -5.70 -11.63
CA ASN A 42 17.40 -4.63 -12.20
C ASN A 42 16.62 -3.31 -12.34
N ILE A 43 15.29 -3.35 -12.44
CA ILE A 43 14.47 -2.13 -12.41
C ILE A 43 14.38 -1.61 -10.97
N LEU A 44 14.12 -2.51 -10.01
CA LEU A 44 14.05 -2.17 -8.59
C LEU A 44 15.36 -1.60 -8.05
N SER A 45 16.52 -2.05 -8.54
CA SER A 45 17.84 -1.52 -8.13
C SER A 45 18.04 -0.06 -8.55
N THR A 46 17.28 0.43 -9.54
CA THR A 46 17.23 1.86 -9.91
C THR A 46 16.22 2.68 -9.10
N HIS A 47 15.71 2.11 -8.00
CA HIS A 47 14.66 2.68 -7.14
C HIS A 47 13.33 2.98 -7.86
N LYS A 48 13.13 2.46 -9.07
CA LYS A 48 11.86 2.56 -9.79
C LYS A 48 10.92 1.45 -9.29
N GLN A 49 9.79 1.85 -8.74
CA GLN A 49 8.76 0.95 -8.22
C GLN A 49 7.43 1.27 -8.89
N SER A 50 6.64 0.25 -9.21
CA SER A 50 5.29 0.40 -9.74
C SER A 50 4.44 -0.80 -9.34
N SER A 51 3.11 -0.61 -9.30
CA SER A 51 2.17 -1.71 -9.04
C SER A 51 2.36 -2.84 -10.05
N GLU A 52 2.54 -2.49 -11.34
CA GLU A 52 2.73 -3.47 -12.42
C GLU A 52 4.02 -4.28 -12.27
N LEU A 53 5.13 -3.63 -11.87
CA LEU A 53 6.40 -4.32 -11.63
C LEU A 53 6.26 -5.36 -10.51
N TYR A 54 5.67 -4.97 -9.38
CA TYR A 54 5.42 -5.88 -8.28
C TYR A 54 4.43 -6.99 -8.66
N PHE A 55 3.36 -6.67 -9.40
CA PHE A 55 2.42 -7.67 -9.91
C PHE A 55 3.13 -8.72 -10.79
N ASN A 56 4.00 -8.29 -11.70
CA ASN A 56 4.75 -9.20 -12.58
C ASN A 56 5.77 -10.05 -11.82
N MET A 57 6.44 -9.48 -10.81
CA MET A 57 7.29 -10.28 -9.91
C MET A 57 6.48 -11.32 -9.14
N GLY A 58 5.31 -10.94 -8.60
CA GLY A 58 4.38 -11.87 -7.95
C GLY A 58 3.96 -13.01 -8.89
N ASN A 59 3.66 -12.70 -10.15
CA ASN A 59 3.35 -13.70 -11.18
C ASN A 59 4.50 -14.67 -11.45
N CYS A 60 5.75 -14.18 -11.50
CA CYS A 60 6.91 -15.05 -11.64
C CYS A 60 7.05 -15.99 -10.43
N TYR A 61 6.98 -15.45 -9.21
CA TYR A 61 7.09 -16.25 -7.99
C TYR A 61 5.96 -17.28 -7.85
N TYR A 62 4.73 -16.90 -8.23
CA TYR A 62 3.60 -17.82 -8.27
C TYR A 62 3.85 -18.99 -9.25
N LYS A 63 4.36 -18.70 -10.45
CA LYS A 63 4.72 -19.73 -11.43
C LYS A 63 5.90 -20.60 -11.02
N LEU A 64 6.78 -20.08 -10.17
CA LEU A 64 7.87 -20.83 -9.54
C LEU A 64 7.44 -21.58 -8.27
N ASN A 65 6.14 -21.53 -7.91
CA ASN A 65 5.58 -22.12 -6.70
C ASN A 65 6.26 -21.62 -5.40
N GLN A 66 6.75 -20.38 -5.39
CA GLN A 66 7.31 -19.74 -4.21
C GLN A 66 6.22 -18.87 -3.56
N VAL A 67 5.55 -19.42 -2.56
CA VAL A 67 4.30 -18.88 -2.00
C VAL A 67 4.52 -17.55 -1.29
N ALA A 68 5.48 -17.48 -0.35
CA ALA A 68 5.76 -16.25 0.39
C ALA A 68 6.10 -15.04 -0.51
N PRO A 69 7.08 -15.13 -1.44
CA PRO A 69 7.39 -14.00 -2.29
C PRO A 69 6.26 -13.65 -3.27
N ALA A 70 5.47 -14.63 -3.76
CA ALA A 70 4.32 -14.33 -4.60
C ALA A 70 3.31 -13.44 -3.86
N ILE A 71 2.87 -13.85 -2.68
CA ILE A 71 1.95 -13.10 -1.81
C ILE A 71 2.53 -11.73 -1.48
N TYR A 72 3.81 -11.70 -1.07
CA TYR A 72 4.51 -10.47 -0.73
C TYR A 72 4.46 -9.43 -1.87
N TYR A 73 4.80 -9.84 -3.09
CA TYR A 73 4.83 -8.93 -4.22
C TYR A 73 3.43 -8.53 -4.73
N TYR A 74 2.43 -9.40 -4.63
CA TYR A 74 1.05 -8.98 -4.90
C TYR A 74 0.54 -7.96 -3.87
N GLU A 75 0.82 -8.17 -2.59
CA GLU A 75 0.50 -7.21 -1.53
C GLU A 75 1.20 -5.86 -1.77
N LYS A 76 2.49 -5.86 -2.17
CA LYS A 76 3.18 -4.62 -2.56
C LYS A 76 2.53 -3.93 -3.77
N ALA A 77 2.06 -4.70 -4.75
CA ALA A 77 1.34 -4.16 -5.89
C ALA A 77 0.05 -3.45 -5.46
N LEU A 78 -0.68 -4.02 -4.51
CA LEU A 78 -1.92 -3.48 -3.95
C LEU A 78 -1.68 -2.28 -3.02
N VAL A 79 -0.53 -2.21 -2.34
CA VAL A 79 -0.13 -0.98 -1.61
C VAL A 79 0.00 0.20 -2.57
N LEU A 80 0.57 -0.01 -3.77
CA LEU A 80 0.72 1.05 -4.77
C LEU A 80 -0.55 1.32 -5.57
N ASN A 81 -1.36 0.30 -5.82
CA ASN A 81 -2.65 0.43 -6.50
C ASN A 81 -3.70 -0.50 -5.85
N PRO A 82 -4.43 0.00 -4.84
CA PRO A 82 -5.45 -0.79 -4.13
C PRO A 82 -6.61 -1.27 -5.02
N LYS A 83 -6.76 -0.72 -6.23
CA LYS A 83 -7.83 -1.07 -7.18
C LYS A 83 -7.36 -2.03 -8.29
N ASN A 84 -6.16 -2.60 -8.17
CA ASN A 84 -5.65 -3.58 -9.13
C ASN A 84 -6.37 -4.94 -8.95
N ALA A 85 -7.49 -5.11 -9.66
CA ALA A 85 -8.28 -6.33 -9.60
C ALA A 85 -7.51 -7.59 -10.03
N ALA A 86 -6.54 -7.47 -10.95
CA ALA A 86 -5.71 -8.59 -11.36
C ALA A 86 -4.75 -9.03 -10.24
N ALA A 87 -4.13 -8.09 -9.54
CA ALA A 87 -3.29 -8.38 -8.38
C ALA A 87 -4.10 -9.01 -7.24
N GLU A 88 -5.30 -8.50 -6.95
CA GLU A 88 -6.21 -9.05 -5.94
C GLU A 88 -6.61 -10.50 -6.27
N ASN A 89 -7.03 -10.76 -7.51
CA ASN A 89 -7.40 -12.11 -7.94
C ASN A 89 -6.22 -13.09 -7.83
N ASN A 90 -5.03 -12.68 -8.26
CA ASN A 90 -3.85 -13.54 -8.21
C ASN A 90 -3.35 -13.73 -6.77
N LEU A 91 -3.50 -12.73 -5.90
CA LEU A 91 -3.26 -12.87 -4.47
C LEU A 91 -4.18 -13.94 -3.85
N GLN A 92 -5.47 -13.93 -4.18
CA GLN A 92 -6.40 -14.97 -3.74
C GLN A 92 -6.02 -16.36 -4.25
N LEU A 93 -5.48 -16.47 -5.48
CA LEU A 93 -4.94 -17.74 -5.98
C LEU A 93 -3.67 -18.16 -5.24
N ALA A 94 -2.79 -17.22 -4.88
CA ALA A 94 -1.58 -17.49 -4.09
C ALA A 94 -1.92 -17.91 -2.66
N HIS A 95 -2.96 -17.33 -2.05
CA HIS A 95 -3.46 -17.75 -0.74
C HIS A 95 -3.92 -19.22 -0.71
N LYS A 96 -4.47 -19.74 -1.82
CA LYS A 96 -4.83 -21.16 -1.91
C LYS A 96 -3.64 -22.13 -1.88
N LEU A 97 -2.41 -21.63 -2.07
CA LEU A 97 -1.18 -22.40 -1.94
C LEU A 97 -0.61 -22.36 -0.51
N GLN A 98 -1.17 -21.54 0.38
CA GLN A 98 -0.74 -21.51 1.78
C GLN A 98 -1.15 -22.79 2.50
N ILE A 99 -0.31 -23.18 3.47
CA ILE A 99 -0.62 -24.27 4.41
C ILE A 99 -1.57 -23.77 5.50
N ASP A 100 -1.37 -22.53 5.96
CA ASP A 100 -2.16 -21.95 7.03
C ASP A 100 -3.44 -21.30 6.47
N ASP A 101 -4.60 -21.74 6.93
CA ASP A 101 -5.88 -21.03 6.72
C ASP A 101 -6.23 -20.23 7.98
N ILE A 102 -5.91 -18.93 7.97
CA ILE A 102 -6.23 -18.01 9.07
C ILE A 102 -7.36 -17.09 8.62
N LYS A 103 -8.54 -17.31 9.19
CA LYS A 103 -9.73 -16.54 8.86
C LYS A 103 -9.63 -15.12 9.43
N ASP A 104 -9.86 -14.14 8.57
CA ASP A 104 -9.94 -12.75 8.98
C ASP A 104 -11.15 -12.51 9.88
N VAL A 105 -10.96 -11.80 10.99
CA VAL A 105 -12.08 -11.27 11.76
C VAL A 105 -12.64 -10.05 11.01
N PRO A 106 -13.88 -10.10 10.51
CA PRO A 106 -14.44 -8.96 9.80
C PRO A 106 -14.57 -7.77 10.75
N LYS A 107 -14.04 -6.62 10.36
CA LYS A 107 -14.34 -5.35 11.03
C LYS A 107 -15.83 -5.04 10.76
N VAL A 108 -16.62 -4.83 11.82
CA VAL A 108 -18.07 -4.60 11.74
C VAL A 108 -18.47 -3.28 12.42
N GLY A 109 -19.70 -2.83 12.15
CA GLY A 109 -20.29 -1.66 12.80
C GLY A 109 -19.72 -0.31 12.34
N PHE A 110 -19.73 0.67 13.26
CA PHE A 110 -19.32 2.04 12.97
C PHE A 110 -17.85 2.18 12.56
N ALA A 111 -16.97 1.31 13.10
CA ALA A 111 -15.57 1.26 12.70
C ALA A 111 -15.39 0.94 11.21
N LYS A 112 -16.19 0.00 10.67
CA LYS A 112 -16.20 -0.33 9.23
C LYS A 112 -16.74 0.83 8.40
N LEU A 113 -17.80 1.49 8.86
CA LEU A 113 -18.38 2.64 8.16
C LEU A 113 -17.35 3.77 8.03
N LEU A 114 -16.69 4.14 9.14
CA LEU A 114 -15.64 5.16 9.12
C LEU A 114 -14.49 4.76 8.20
N GLN A 115 -13.97 3.53 8.33
CA GLN A 115 -12.88 3.06 7.48
C GLN A 115 -13.25 3.09 5.98
N ASN A 116 -14.49 2.73 5.61
CA ASN A 116 -14.93 2.80 4.22
C ASN A 116 -14.98 4.24 3.71
N LEU A 117 -15.46 5.18 4.53
CA LEU A 117 -15.53 6.60 4.16
C LEU A 117 -14.13 7.21 4.02
N THR A 118 -13.28 7.06 5.04
CA THR A 118 -11.93 7.65 5.03
C THR A 118 -11.00 6.93 4.06
N GLY A 119 -11.09 5.61 3.98
CA GLY A 119 -10.25 4.75 3.12
C GLY A 119 -10.65 4.77 1.64
N THR A 120 -11.64 5.58 1.25
CA THR A 120 -11.99 5.78 -0.17
C THR A 120 -10.83 6.43 -0.95
N PHE A 121 -10.06 7.30 -0.30
CA PHE A 121 -8.94 8.01 -0.90
C PHE A 121 -7.66 7.86 -0.07
N HIS A 122 -6.52 7.89 -0.75
CA HIS A 122 -5.22 7.97 -0.09
C HIS A 122 -5.07 9.31 0.66
N TYR A 123 -4.32 9.34 1.76
CA TYR A 123 -4.19 10.53 2.61
C TYR A 123 -3.70 11.78 1.86
N ASN A 124 -2.85 11.63 0.83
CA ASN A 124 -2.44 12.73 -0.05
C ASN A 124 -3.61 13.34 -0.84
N THR A 125 -4.56 12.53 -1.29
CA THR A 125 -5.73 13.00 -2.03
C THR A 125 -6.65 13.81 -1.12
N TRP A 126 -6.85 13.37 0.13
CA TRP A 126 -7.56 14.16 1.14
C TRP A 126 -6.89 15.51 1.41
N ALA A 127 -5.56 15.59 1.39
CA ALA A 127 -4.86 16.87 1.50
C ALA A 127 -5.16 17.79 0.30
N TRP A 128 -5.14 17.27 -0.93
CA TRP A 128 -5.50 18.05 -2.12
C TRP A 128 -6.95 18.51 -2.15
N ILE A 129 -7.89 17.68 -1.67
CA ILE A 129 -9.30 18.07 -1.52
C ILE A 129 -9.42 19.26 -0.54
N ALA A 130 -8.70 19.22 0.59
CA ALA A 130 -8.69 20.32 1.54
C ALA A 130 -8.14 21.63 0.93
N VAL A 131 -7.09 21.54 0.11
CA VAL A 131 -6.55 22.69 -0.64
C VAL A 131 -7.56 23.23 -1.65
N GLY A 132 -8.27 22.35 -2.37
CA GLY A 132 -9.33 22.77 -3.29
C GLY A 132 -10.44 23.55 -2.60
N PHE A 133 -10.93 23.05 -1.46
CA PHE A 133 -11.94 23.75 -0.68
C PHE A 133 -11.43 25.05 -0.05
N SER A 134 -10.14 25.15 0.33
CA SER A 134 -9.59 26.41 0.88
C SER A 134 -9.54 27.52 -0.17
N VAL A 135 -9.21 27.19 -1.42
CA VAL A 135 -9.34 28.13 -2.55
C VAL A 135 -10.80 28.54 -2.76
N GLY A 136 -11.73 27.57 -2.65
CA GLY A 136 -13.17 27.84 -2.71
C GLY A 136 -13.65 28.82 -1.63
N VAL A 137 -13.16 28.69 -0.38
CA VAL A 137 -13.45 29.62 0.71
C VAL A 137 -13.03 31.05 0.35
N LEU A 138 -11.82 31.23 -0.17
CA LEU A 138 -11.34 32.55 -0.58
C LEU A 138 -12.18 33.14 -1.73
N LEU A 139 -12.54 32.32 -2.71
CA LEU A 139 -13.39 32.74 -3.83
C LEU A 139 -14.77 33.18 -3.35
N PHE A 140 -15.44 32.39 -2.50
CA PHE A 140 -16.75 32.74 -1.98
C PHE A 140 -16.71 33.91 -0.99
N PHE A 141 -15.60 34.09 -0.27
CA PHE A 141 -15.36 35.29 0.52
C PHE A 141 -15.30 36.55 -0.35
N CYS A 142 -14.56 36.51 -1.46
CA CYS A 142 -14.52 37.63 -2.41
C CYS A 142 -15.91 37.92 -3.01
N LEU A 143 -16.63 36.87 -3.45
CA LEU A 143 -17.98 37.02 -4.00
C LEU A 143 -18.97 37.58 -2.96
N TYR A 144 -18.88 37.14 -1.71
CA TYR A 144 -19.65 37.70 -0.60
C TYR A 144 -19.36 39.19 -0.39
N TYR A 145 -18.08 39.57 -0.42
CA TYR A 145 -17.63 40.94 -0.21
C TYR A 145 -18.15 41.91 -1.29
N PHE A 146 -18.06 41.51 -2.57
CA PHE A 146 -18.47 42.35 -3.70
C PHE A 146 -19.96 42.27 -4.03
N SER A 147 -20.70 41.29 -3.52
CA SER A 147 -22.14 41.19 -3.75
C SER A 147 -22.86 42.35 -3.05
N GLU A 148 -23.72 43.07 -3.74
CA GLU A 148 -24.60 44.08 -3.12
C GLU A 148 -25.97 43.49 -2.73
N ASN A 149 -26.40 42.43 -3.43
CA ASN A 149 -27.68 41.78 -3.20
C ASN A 149 -27.64 40.86 -1.97
N THR A 150 -28.60 41.04 -1.06
CA THR A 150 -28.73 40.29 0.20
C THR A 150 -28.89 38.78 0.00
N THR A 151 -29.60 38.35 -1.04
CA THR A 151 -29.83 36.92 -1.31
C THR A 151 -28.54 36.22 -1.71
N PHE A 152 -27.77 36.84 -2.61
CA PHE A 152 -26.47 36.32 -3.03
C PHE A 152 -25.45 36.33 -1.89
N LYS A 153 -25.45 37.35 -1.02
CA LYS A 153 -24.62 37.34 0.21
C LYS A 153 -24.91 36.14 1.10
N ARG A 154 -26.19 35.84 1.37
CA ARG A 154 -26.58 34.67 2.18
C ARG A 154 -26.12 33.37 1.53
N PHE A 155 -26.30 33.25 0.22
CA PHE A 155 -25.82 32.08 -0.53
C PHE A 155 -24.31 31.89 -0.37
N PHE A 156 -23.50 32.92 -0.68
CA PHE A 156 -22.04 32.83 -0.57
C PHE A 156 -21.56 32.56 0.86
N PHE A 157 -22.21 33.16 1.86
CA PHE A 157 -21.90 32.89 3.27
C PHE A 157 -22.14 31.43 3.65
N VAL A 158 -23.31 30.87 3.26
CA VAL A 158 -23.64 29.46 3.53
C VAL A 158 -22.68 28.52 2.80
N THR A 159 -22.39 28.79 1.52
CA THR A 159 -21.44 27.97 0.76
C THR A 159 -20.03 28.03 1.35
N MET A 160 -19.57 29.21 1.76
CA MET A 160 -18.28 29.38 2.44
C MET A 160 -18.22 28.55 3.75
N ALA A 161 -19.29 28.56 4.55
CA ALA A 161 -19.38 27.75 5.76
C ALA A 161 -19.34 26.24 5.46
N LEU A 162 -20.02 25.79 4.39
CA LEU A 162 -19.97 24.39 3.93
C LEU A 162 -18.56 23.99 3.44
N CYS A 163 -17.86 24.88 2.73
CA CYS A 163 -16.48 24.64 2.33
C CYS A 163 -15.56 24.51 3.56
N LEU A 164 -15.72 25.36 4.58
CA LEU A 164 -14.97 25.24 5.85
C LEU A 164 -15.23 23.91 6.55
N LEU A 165 -16.49 23.47 6.62
CA LEU A 165 -16.83 22.15 7.18
C LEU A 165 -16.19 21.00 6.39
N SER A 166 -16.19 21.12 5.06
CA SER A 166 -15.59 20.13 4.15
C SER A 166 -14.07 20.02 4.36
N ILE A 167 -13.39 21.13 4.63
CA ILE A 167 -11.96 21.14 4.99
C ILE A 167 -11.72 20.34 6.27
N LEU A 168 -12.53 20.56 7.32
CA LEU A 168 -12.37 19.84 8.59
C LEU A 168 -12.57 18.32 8.41
N ILE A 169 -13.58 17.92 7.64
CA ILE A 169 -13.84 16.50 7.31
C ILE A 169 -12.66 15.92 6.52
N SER A 170 -12.18 16.65 5.52
CA SER A 170 -11.07 16.22 4.66
C SER A 170 -9.78 16.04 5.45
N LEU A 171 -9.43 17.00 6.31
CA LEU A 171 -8.26 16.91 7.17
C LEU A 171 -8.38 15.79 8.20
N GLY A 172 -9.55 15.67 8.86
CA GLY A 172 -9.80 14.58 9.81
C GLY A 172 -9.67 13.20 9.15
N SER A 173 -10.22 13.04 7.95
CA SER A 173 -10.11 11.80 7.17
C SER A 173 -8.67 11.52 6.74
N GLY A 174 -7.95 12.54 6.26
CA GLY A 174 -6.54 12.40 5.86
C GLY A 174 -5.62 12.04 7.03
N ILE A 175 -5.82 12.63 8.21
CA ILE A 175 -5.06 12.31 9.42
C ILE A 175 -5.40 10.90 9.91
N TYR A 176 -6.68 10.55 9.94
CA TYR A 176 -7.11 9.20 10.32
C TYR A 176 -6.49 8.14 9.38
N GLU A 177 -6.61 8.34 8.07
CA GLU A 177 -6.10 7.41 7.08
C GLU A 177 -4.56 7.33 7.11
N LYS A 178 -3.86 8.44 7.34
CA LYS A 178 -2.41 8.43 7.55
C LYS A 178 -2.02 7.63 8.79
N ASN A 179 -2.71 7.83 9.92
CA ASN A 179 -2.47 7.07 11.14
C ASN A 179 -2.74 5.57 10.94
N VAL A 180 -3.82 5.22 10.23
CA VAL A 180 -4.08 3.82 9.86
C VAL A 180 -2.93 3.31 9.00
N PHE A 181 -2.53 4.04 7.95
CA PHE A 181 -1.47 3.62 7.04
C PHE A 181 -0.12 3.39 7.74
N ASP A 182 0.27 4.28 8.67
CA ASP A 182 1.55 4.23 9.39
C ASP A 182 1.58 3.12 10.45
N ASN A 183 0.45 2.85 11.11
CA ASN A 183 0.36 1.80 12.14
C ASN A 183 0.05 0.40 11.57
N ASP A 184 -0.58 0.34 10.41
CA ASP A 184 -0.90 -0.88 9.70
C ASP A 184 0.34 -1.37 8.94
N ARG A 185 1.19 -2.14 9.64
CA ARG A 185 2.43 -2.71 9.07
C ARG A 185 2.25 -4.20 8.78
N PRO A 186 1.69 -4.57 7.62
CA PRO A 186 1.58 -5.96 7.22
C PRO A 186 2.96 -6.51 6.88
N ALA A 187 3.20 -7.73 7.32
CA ALA A 187 4.38 -8.52 6.99
C ALA A 187 3.96 -9.92 6.56
N ILE A 188 4.76 -10.52 5.68
CA ILE A 188 4.59 -11.90 5.22
C ILE A 188 5.70 -12.74 5.82
N ILE A 189 5.36 -13.94 6.29
CA ILE A 189 6.34 -14.92 6.75
C ILE A 189 7.07 -15.52 5.54
N PHE A 190 8.40 -15.46 5.53
CA PHE A 190 9.28 -16.04 4.50
C PHE A 190 9.96 -17.33 4.95
N ALA A 191 10.04 -17.58 6.27
CA ALA A 191 10.51 -18.86 6.76
C ALA A 191 9.53 -19.99 6.39
N ALA A 192 10.04 -21.14 5.95
CA ALA A 192 9.21 -22.30 5.60
C ALA A 192 8.29 -22.72 6.75
N SER A 193 8.79 -22.64 7.98
CA SER A 193 8.00 -22.78 9.20
C SER A 193 8.64 -21.97 10.33
N THR A 194 7.82 -21.31 11.15
CA THR A 194 8.27 -20.56 12.32
C THR A 194 7.26 -20.67 13.45
N GLY A 195 7.76 -20.74 14.69
CA GLY A 195 6.94 -20.83 15.89
C GLY A 195 6.52 -19.44 16.37
N LEU A 196 5.23 -19.17 16.46
CA LEU A 196 4.70 -17.98 17.09
C LEU A 196 4.92 -18.08 18.61
N LYS A 197 5.88 -17.33 19.16
CA LYS A 197 6.29 -17.44 20.56
C LYS A 197 5.44 -16.58 21.49
N LYS A 198 5.26 -17.03 22.73
CA LYS A 198 4.55 -16.23 23.76
C LYS A 198 5.39 -15.05 24.28
N THR A 199 6.71 -15.22 24.34
CA THR A 199 7.68 -14.22 24.81
C THR A 199 8.82 -14.06 23.82
N PRO A 200 9.50 -12.90 23.78
CA PRO A 200 10.60 -12.60 22.86
C PRO A 200 11.93 -13.24 23.30
N THR A 201 11.90 -14.54 23.55
CA THR A 201 13.05 -15.33 24.01
C THR A 201 13.17 -16.63 23.22
N ALA A 202 14.39 -17.08 22.94
CA ALA A 202 14.64 -18.27 22.13
C ALA A 202 13.92 -19.52 22.69
N ASN A 203 13.96 -19.69 24.02
CA ASN A 203 13.39 -20.84 24.73
C ASN A 203 11.88 -20.70 25.05
N SER A 204 11.20 -19.69 24.51
CA SER A 204 9.77 -19.52 24.72
C SER A 204 8.96 -20.65 24.08
N LYS A 205 7.88 -21.07 24.75
CA LYS A 205 6.90 -22.01 24.18
C LYS A 205 6.20 -21.34 22.99
N ASN A 206 5.98 -22.15 21.94
CA ASN A 206 5.23 -21.72 20.77
C ASN A 206 3.72 -21.83 21.05
N ILE A 207 2.98 -20.77 20.74
CA ILE A 207 1.52 -20.70 20.75
C ILE A 207 0.96 -21.49 19.56
N LYS A 208 1.54 -21.25 18.38
CA LYS A 208 1.14 -21.85 17.10
C LYS A 208 2.38 -21.97 16.21
N VAL A 209 2.38 -22.94 15.30
CA VAL A 209 3.37 -23.01 14.22
C VAL A 209 2.74 -22.38 12.99
N LEU A 210 3.48 -21.49 12.34
CA LEU A 210 3.08 -20.78 11.13
C LEU A 210 4.03 -21.13 9.99
N HIS A 211 3.56 -21.00 8.76
CA HIS A 211 4.28 -21.34 7.55
C HIS A 211 4.48 -20.12 6.66
N GLU A 212 5.29 -20.32 5.61
CA GLU A 212 5.55 -19.29 4.63
C GLU A 212 4.25 -18.75 3.98
N GLY A 213 4.26 -17.47 3.61
CA GLY A 213 3.13 -16.80 3.00
C GLY A 213 2.12 -16.28 4.02
N THR A 214 2.10 -16.74 5.26
CA THR A 214 1.14 -16.26 6.27
C THR A 214 1.31 -14.77 6.54
N LYS A 215 0.19 -14.04 6.47
CA LYS A 215 0.14 -12.59 6.72
C LYS A 215 0.01 -12.31 8.20
N VAL A 216 0.83 -11.38 8.69
CA VAL A 216 0.83 -10.92 10.08
C VAL A 216 0.93 -9.41 10.15
N MET A 217 0.41 -8.82 11.22
CA MET A 217 0.53 -7.37 11.49
C MET A 217 1.60 -7.11 12.53
N VAL A 218 2.55 -6.22 12.27
CA VAL A 218 3.69 -5.95 13.17
C VAL A 218 3.44 -4.73 14.06
N PHE A 219 3.55 -4.89 15.39
CA PHE A 219 3.27 -3.82 16.37
C PHE A 219 4.52 -3.27 17.03
N GLU A 220 5.41 -4.15 17.48
CA GLU A 220 6.57 -3.78 18.29
C GLU A 220 7.77 -4.58 17.81
N THR A 221 8.95 -3.97 17.87
CA THR A 221 10.22 -4.65 17.62
C THR A 221 11.06 -4.59 18.89
N GLN A 222 11.54 -5.75 19.35
CA GLN A 222 12.39 -5.88 20.51
C GLN A 222 13.57 -6.80 20.18
N ASN A 223 14.77 -6.23 20.11
CA ASN A 223 15.99 -6.93 19.68
C ASN A 223 15.76 -7.65 18.33
N ASN A 224 15.88 -8.98 18.31
CA ASN A 224 15.68 -9.82 17.13
C ASN A 224 14.23 -10.34 16.97
N PHE A 225 13.31 -9.93 17.84
CA PHE A 225 11.92 -10.36 17.81
C PHE A 225 10.99 -9.21 17.43
N GLN A 226 9.95 -9.55 16.67
CA GLN A 226 8.85 -8.65 16.36
C GLN A 226 7.56 -9.22 16.92
N LYS A 227 6.81 -8.38 17.63
CA LYS A 227 5.49 -8.70 18.14
C LYS A 227 4.49 -8.56 17.00
N VAL A 228 3.80 -9.64 16.71
CA VAL A 228 2.86 -9.72 15.60
C VAL A 228 1.47 -10.12 16.06
N GLN A 229 0.47 -9.79 15.26
CA GLN A 229 -0.91 -10.26 15.40
C GLN A 229 -1.34 -10.94 14.11
N LEU A 230 -1.95 -12.12 14.23
CA LEU A 230 -2.62 -12.81 13.16
C LEU A 230 -3.97 -12.16 12.85
N THR A 231 -4.54 -12.47 11.69
CA THR A 231 -5.83 -11.90 11.27
C THR A 231 -7.02 -12.37 12.13
N ASP A 232 -6.85 -13.48 12.85
CA ASP A 232 -7.78 -13.99 13.87
C ASP A 232 -7.70 -13.24 15.23
N GLY A 233 -6.74 -12.32 15.38
CA GLY A 233 -6.51 -11.56 16.62
C GLY A 233 -5.45 -12.14 17.56
N THR A 234 -4.93 -13.35 17.29
CA THR A 234 -3.89 -13.98 18.10
C THR A 234 -2.60 -13.17 18.04
N LYS A 235 -2.00 -12.88 19.21
CA LYS A 235 -0.75 -12.14 19.33
C LYS A 235 0.40 -13.05 19.76
N GLY A 236 1.60 -12.78 19.26
CA GLY A 236 2.82 -13.45 19.68
C GLY A 236 4.07 -12.79 19.12
N TRP A 237 5.20 -13.47 19.22
CA TRP A 237 6.50 -12.98 18.81
C TRP A 237 7.10 -13.89 17.73
N LEU A 238 7.62 -13.28 16.67
CA LEU A 238 8.36 -13.94 15.60
C LEU A 238 9.77 -13.37 15.51
N LEU A 239 10.70 -14.13 14.92
CA LEU A 239 12.03 -13.60 14.60
C LEU A 239 11.92 -12.60 13.45
N LYS A 240 12.64 -11.49 13.57
CA LYS A 240 12.68 -10.46 12.52
C LYS A 240 13.21 -11.00 11.17
N SER A 241 14.07 -12.02 11.21
CA SER A 241 14.60 -12.69 10.00
C SER A 241 13.55 -13.48 9.23
N ASP A 242 12.48 -13.91 9.90
CA ASP A 242 11.51 -14.85 9.35
C ASP A 242 10.38 -14.13 8.61
N ILE A 243 10.28 -12.81 8.76
CA ILE A 243 9.19 -12.01 8.22
C ILE A 243 9.71 -10.82 7.42
N LYS A 244 8.92 -10.38 6.44
CA LYS A 244 9.23 -9.22 5.61
C LYS A 244 8.04 -8.28 5.54
N GLU A 245 8.24 -7.04 5.98
CA GLU A 245 7.23 -5.98 5.90
C GLU A 245 6.97 -5.60 4.43
N VAL A 246 5.69 -5.45 4.10
CA VAL A 246 5.21 -5.15 2.74
C VAL A 246 5.45 -3.68 2.39
N LYS A 247 5.24 -2.78 3.36
CA LYS A 247 5.43 -1.33 3.22
C LYS A 247 6.89 -0.93 3.40
#